data_AF-A0A947CNS1-F1
#
_entry.id   AF-A0A947CNS1-F1
#
_cell.length_a   1.000
_cell.length_b   1.000
_cell.length_c   1.000
_cell.angle_alpha   90.00
_cell.angle_beta   90.00
_cell.angle_gamma   90.00
#
_symmetry.space_group_name_H-M   'P 1'
#
loop_
_entity.id
_entity.type
_entity.pdbx_description
1 polymer ?
#
loop_
_entity_poly.entity_id
_entity_poly.type
_entity_poly.pdbx_seq_one_letter_code
_entity_poly.pdbx_strand_id
1 'polypeptide(L)'
;MIRPTIVPILLSIAFASACASGPKYIQGTKVEDTTENKEVLSTVEAYRTALEARDASKLVMLASEKYWDDAGTPAGNDDYGYSQLKDILANRLQRASDIRYSLRYKRVRWRGEKAFVDVLIDASFTVVDADGKPSRRDLRDRNQFVLVRDGDRYKFLSGM
;
A
#
# COMPACT_ATOMS: atom_id res chain seq x y z
N MET A 1 -7.78 -58.70 -52.88
CA MET A 1 -8.89 -58.17 -52.06
C MET A 1 -8.44 -58.17 -50.61
N ILE A 2 -8.53 -57.03 -49.90
CA ILE A 2 -8.76 -56.84 -48.45
C ILE A 2 -8.78 -55.32 -48.20
N ARG A 3 -9.93 -54.83 -47.73
CA ARG A 3 -10.23 -53.58 -47.01
C ARG A 3 -10.92 -54.05 -45.70
N PRO A 4 -11.13 -53.25 -44.63
CA PRO A 4 -11.06 -51.79 -44.48
C PRO A 4 -9.89 -51.42 -43.53
N THR A 5 -9.77 -50.30 -42.79
CA THR A 5 -10.69 -49.18 -42.49
C THR A 5 -9.90 -47.88 -42.26
N ILE A 6 -10.55 -46.72 -42.38
CA ILE A 6 -10.04 -45.43 -41.88
C ILE A 6 -11.06 -44.87 -40.88
N VAL A 7 -10.60 -44.50 -39.68
CA VAL A 7 -11.41 -43.84 -38.65
C VAL A 7 -11.14 -42.32 -38.74
N PRO A 8 -12.16 -41.47 -38.96
CA PRO A 8 -11.98 -40.03 -38.92
C PRO A 8 -12.02 -39.54 -37.47
N ILE A 9 -10.91 -38.99 -36.98
CA ILE A 9 -10.89 -38.27 -35.70
C ILE A 9 -11.44 -36.87 -35.95
N LEU A 10 -12.66 -36.59 -35.48
CA LEU A 10 -13.20 -35.22 -35.46
C LEU A 10 -12.47 -34.40 -34.40
N LEU A 11 -11.64 -33.46 -34.85
CA LEU A 11 -10.98 -32.48 -34.00
C LEU A 11 -11.91 -31.28 -33.78
N SER A 12 -12.78 -31.38 -32.77
CA SER A 12 -13.66 -30.27 -32.36
C SER A 12 -12.86 -29.12 -31.74
N ILE A 13 -12.55 -28.10 -32.54
CA ILE A 13 -11.93 -26.85 -32.06
C ILE A 13 -12.97 -26.07 -31.27
N ALA A 14 -12.98 -26.28 -29.95
CA ALA A 14 -13.74 -25.45 -29.02
C ALA A 14 -13.06 -24.07 -28.93
N PHE A 15 -13.56 -23.09 -29.68
CA PHE A 15 -13.22 -21.69 -29.48
C PHE A 15 -13.69 -21.26 -28.09
N ALA A 16 -12.77 -21.20 -27.13
CA ALA A 16 -13.02 -20.59 -25.84
C ALA A 16 -13.23 -19.09 -26.03
N SER A 17 -14.48 -18.64 -25.96
CA SER A 17 -14.84 -17.23 -25.97
C SER A 17 -14.22 -16.52 -24.76
N ALA A 18 -13.04 -15.93 -24.96
CA ALA A 18 -12.44 -15.01 -24.00
C ALA A 18 -13.34 -13.77 -23.89
N CYS A 19 -14.25 -13.78 -22.91
CA CYS A 19 -15.05 -12.61 -22.58
C CYS A 19 -14.12 -11.46 -22.21
N ALA A 20 -13.93 -10.53 -23.14
CA ALA A 20 -13.16 -9.30 -22.95
C ALA A 20 -13.93 -8.33 -22.05
N SER A 21 -14.06 -8.70 -20.77
CA SER A 21 -14.48 -7.80 -19.71
C SER A 21 -13.41 -6.72 -19.56
N GLY A 22 -13.79 -5.45 -19.74
CA GLY A 22 -12.88 -4.32 -19.58
C GLY A 22 -12.26 -4.24 -18.17
N PRO A 23 -11.24 -3.39 -17.96
CA PRO A 23 -10.53 -3.31 -16.70
C PRO A 23 -11.50 -3.04 -15.53
N LYS A 24 -11.59 -4.02 -14.64
CA LYS A 24 -12.35 -3.92 -13.39
C LYS A 24 -11.49 -3.19 -12.36
N TYR A 25 -12.11 -2.36 -11.53
CA TYR A 25 -11.41 -1.59 -10.49
C TYR A 25 -11.86 -2.03 -9.09
N ILE A 26 -10.95 -1.93 -8.12
CA ILE A 26 -11.25 -2.13 -6.70
C ILE A 26 -12.24 -1.05 -6.26
N GLN A 27 -13.33 -1.46 -5.59
CA GLN A 27 -14.46 -0.61 -5.23
C GLN A 27 -14.00 0.69 -4.53
N GLY A 28 -14.49 1.84 -5.01
CA GLY A 28 -14.13 3.16 -4.48
C GLY A 28 -12.77 3.71 -4.92
N THR A 29 -12.02 2.99 -5.77
CA THR A 29 -10.67 3.38 -6.23
C THR A 29 -10.58 3.49 -7.76
N LYS A 30 -9.40 3.88 -8.25
CA LYS A 30 -8.99 3.75 -9.66
C LYS A 30 -7.88 2.71 -9.86
N VAL A 31 -7.76 1.75 -8.93
CA VAL A 31 -6.77 0.67 -8.96
C VAL A 31 -7.40 -0.57 -9.57
N GLU A 32 -6.70 -1.25 -10.48
CA GLU A 32 -7.18 -2.46 -11.14
C GLU A 32 -7.44 -3.60 -10.13
N ASP A 33 -8.53 -4.33 -10.33
CA ASP A 33 -9.01 -5.40 -9.44
C ASP A 33 -8.24 -6.71 -9.64
N THR A 34 -6.97 -6.72 -9.24
CA THR A 34 -6.12 -7.93 -9.15
C THR A 34 -5.93 -8.35 -7.69
N THR A 35 -5.54 -9.60 -7.48
CA THR A 35 -5.25 -10.16 -6.14
C THR A 35 -4.09 -9.42 -5.48
N GLU A 36 -3.02 -9.15 -6.23
CA GLU A 36 -1.81 -8.49 -5.76
C GLU A 36 -2.08 -7.04 -5.37
N ASN A 37 -2.86 -6.32 -6.17
CA ASN A 37 -3.29 -4.95 -5.84
C ASN A 37 -4.15 -4.93 -4.56
N LYS A 38 -5.02 -5.93 -4.36
CA LYS A 38 -5.80 -6.08 -3.11
C LYS A 38 -4.93 -6.36 -1.90
N GLU A 39 -3.93 -7.24 -1.99
CA GLU A 39 -3.00 -7.54 -0.91
C GLU A 39 -2.15 -6.32 -0.51
N VAL A 40 -1.66 -5.58 -1.50
CA VAL A 40 -0.94 -4.32 -1.28
C VAL A 40 -1.84 -3.28 -0.59
N LEU A 41 -3.04 -3.05 -1.09
CA LEU A 41 -3.99 -2.10 -0.49
C LEU A 41 -4.46 -2.53 0.90
N SER A 42 -4.62 -3.83 1.16
CA SER A 42 -4.91 -4.36 2.50
C SER A 42 -3.78 -4.04 3.49
N THR A 43 -2.53 -4.09 3.05
CA THR A 43 -1.36 -3.69 3.85
C THR A 43 -1.36 -2.19 4.14
N VAL A 44 -1.76 -1.36 3.17
CA VAL A 44 -1.88 0.09 3.36
C VAL A 44 -3.07 0.46 4.27
N GLU A 45 -4.19 -0.26 4.21
CA GLU A 45 -5.30 -0.11 5.17
C GLU A 45 -4.93 -0.55 6.59
N ALA A 46 -4.08 -1.58 6.73
CA ALA A 46 -3.54 -1.99 8.02
C ALA A 46 -2.66 -0.90 8.65
N TYR A 47 -1.84 -0.21 7.84
CA TYR A 47 -1.10 1.00 8.23
C TYR A 47 -2.05 2.13 8.64
N ARG A 48 -3.02 2.46 7.78
CA ARG A 48 -4.03 3.52 8.01
C ARG A 48 -4.71 3.36 9.38
N THR A 49 -5.15 2.13 9.67
CA THR A 49 -5.84 1.77 10.90
C THR A 49 -4.90 1.76 12.13
N ALA A 50 -3.65 1.31 11.97
CA ALA A 50 -2.66 1.34 13.05
C ALA A 50 -2.26 2.78 13.42
N LEU A 51 -2.18 3.68 12.44
CA LEU A 51 -1.91 5.10 12.64
C LEU A 51 -3.03 5.79 13.44
N GLU A 52 -4.30 5.56 13.07
CA GLU A 52 -5.46 6.07 13.85
C GLU A 52 -5.51 5.50 15.27
N ALA A 53 -5.14 4.22 15.45
CA ALA A 53 -5.02 3.59 16.76
C ALA A 53 -3.79 4.03 17.57
N ARG A 54 -2.85 4.77 16.97
CA ARG A 54 -1.54 5.14 17.54
C ARG A 54 -0.66 3.93 17.93
N ASP A 55 -0.82 2.82 17.22
CA ASP A 55 -0.10 1.57 17.45
C ASP A 55 1.27 1.58 16.74
N ALA A 56 2.26 2.22 17.37
CA ALA A 56 3.63 2.30 16.86
C ALA A 56 4.25 0.91 16.61
N SER A 57 3.95 -0.07 17.46
CA SER A 57 4.46 -1.45 17.33
C SER A 57 3.96 -2.11 16.05
N LYS A 58 2.66 -2.03 15.78
CA LYS A 58 2.05 -2.59 14.57
C LYS A 58 2.53 -1.86 13.31
N LEU A 59 2.77 -0.55 13.37
CA LEU A 59 3.37 0.19 12.27
C LEU A 59 4.79 -0.32 11.96
N VAL A 60 5.66 -0.49 12.96
CA VAL A 60 7.01 -1.07 12.77
C VAL A 60 6.95 -2.48 12.18
N MET A 61 5.95 -3.30 12.56
CA MET A 61 5.72 -4.63 11.97
C MET A 61 5.24 -4.61 10.51
N LEU A 62 4.78 -3.48 10.00
CA LEU A 62 4.42 -3.30 8.59
C LEU A 62 5.62 -2.82 7.75
N ALA A 63 6.67 -2.27 8.34
CA ALA A 63 7.89 -1.90 7.64
C ALA A 63 8.81 -3.11 7.41
N SER A 64 9.49 -3.12 6.27
CA SER A 64 10.58 -4.05 5.98
C SER A 64 11.85 -3.64 6.74
N GLU A 65 12.73 -4.58 7.07
CA GLU A 65 14.06 -4.27 7.60
C GLU A 65 14.90 -3.42 6.63
N LYS A 66 14.52 -3.40 5.35
CA LYS A 66 15.09 -2.56 4.28
C LYS A 66 14.40 -1.19 4.14
N TYR A 67 13.63 -0.75 5.14
CA TYR A 67 12.93 0.54 5.13
C TYR A 67 13.92 1.71 5.10
N TRP A 68 13.64 2.68 4.22
CA TRP A 68 14.31 3.98 4.15
C TRP A 68 13.31 5.05 3.71
N ASP A 69 13.35 6.22 4.34
CA ASP A 69 12.54 7.38 3.99
C ASP A 69 13.42 8.63 3.89
N ASP A 70 13.12 9.48 2.90
CA ASP A 70 13.78 10.79 2.70
C ASP A 70 12.98 11.96 3.29
N ALA A 71 11.87 11.65 3.98
CA ALA A 71 10.93 12.61 4.56
C ALA A 71 10.39 13.68 3.58
N GLY A 72 10.61 13.49 2.27
CA GLY A 72 10.31 14.46 1.23
C GLY A 72 11.25 15.67 1.17
N THR A 73 12.43 15.66 1.81
CA THR A 73 13.37 16.80 1.78
C THR A 73 14.63 16.54 0.94
N PRO A 74 15.13 17.53 0.17
CA PRO A 74 16.38 17.36 -0.58
C PRO A 74 17.66 17.36 0.27
N ALA A 75 17.55 17.67 1.57
CA ALA A 75 18.71 17.94 2.43
C ALA A 75 19.26 16.67 3.11
N GLY A 76 18.48 15.59 3.17
CA GLY A 76 18.91 14.30 3.69
C GLY A 76 19.13 14.26 5.22
N ASN A 77 18.82 15.35 5.93
CA ASN A 77 19.12 15.50 7.36
C ASN A 77 18.01 14.96 8.26
N ASP A 78 16.83 14.73 7.70
CA ASP A 78 15.70 14.05 8.33
C ASP A 78 15.42 12.65 7.73
N ASP A 79 16.32 12.13 6.88
CA ASP A 79 16.32 10.74 6.42
C ASP A 79 16.38 9.74 7.57
N TYR A 80 15.65 8.63 7.45
CA TYR A 80 15.67 7.56 8.46
C TYR A 80 15.40 6.17 7.90
N GLY A 81 16.01 5.18 8.55
CA GLY A 81 15.83 3.76 8.24
C GLY A 81 15.02 3.00 9.30
N TYR A 82 14.91 1.69 9.10
CA TYR A 82 14.19 0.79 10.00
C TYR A 82 14.63 0.88 11.47
N SER A 83 15.91 1.09 11.75
CA SER A 83 16.45 1.15 13.12
C SER A 83 15.95 2.37 13.91
N GLN A 84 15.72 3.52 13.26
CA GLN A 84 15.18 4.72 13.90
C GLN A 84 13.64 4.77 13.86
N LEU A 85 13.01 4.05 12.93
CA LEU A 85 11.56 4.09 12.67
C LEU A 85 10.71 3.92 13.93
N LYS A 86 11.07 2.98 14.81
CA LYS A 86 10.32 2.72 16.05
C LYS A 86 10.24 3.95 16.95
N ASP A 87 11.37 4.59 17.20
CA ASP A 87 11.47 5.73 18.11
C ASP A 87 10.85 6.97 17.46
N ILE A 88 11.00 7.15 16.14
CA ILE A 88 10.34 8.21 15.38
C ILE A 88 8.82 8.09 15.47
N LEU A 89 8.27 6.90 15.22
CA LEU A 89 6.83 6.66 15.29
C LEU A 89 6.29 6.80 16.71
N ALA A 90 6.97 6.24 17.72
CA ALA A 90 6.58 6.39 19.12
C ALA A 90 6.54 7.88 19.54
N ASN A 91 7.59 8.64 19.22
CA ASN A 91 7.66 10.07 19.53
C ASN A 91 6.60 10.90 18.76
N ARG A 92 6.36 10.61 17.48
CA ARG A 92 5.32 11.30 16.68
C ARG A 92 3.92 11.01 17.24
N LEU A 93 3.61 9.75 17.53
CA LEU A 93 2.28 9.32 17.99
C LEU A 93 1.98 9.67 19.45
N GLN A 94 2.98 9.72 20.32
CA GLN A 94 2.82 10.20 21.70
C GLN A 94 2.36 11.66 21.75
N ARG A 95 2.83 12.50 20.81
CA ARG A 95 2.45 13.93 20.73
C ARG A 95 1.13 14.17 19.99
N ALA A 96 0.48 13.13 19.46
CA ALA A 96 -0.72 13.23 18.65
C ALA A 96 -1.94 12.56 19.31
N SER A 97 -3.11 13.18 19.21
CA SER A 97 -4.41 12.60 19.56
C SER A 97 -5.44 12.86 18.46
N ASP A 98 -6.60 12.22 18.59
CA ASP A 98 -7.78 12.47 17.75
C ASP A 98 -7.49 12.37 16.24
N ILE A 99 -6.61 11.43 15.89
CA ILE A 99 -6.12 11.19 14.54
C ILE A 99 -7.27 10.65 13.69
N ARG A 100 -7.55 11.32 12.59
CA ARG A 100 -8.38 10.86 11.49
C ARG A 100 -7.52 10.87 10.24
N TYR A 101 -7.42 9.75 9.54
CA TYR A 101 -6.47 9.58 8.44
C TYR A 101 -7.13 8.85 7.26
N SER A 102 -7.47 9.62 6.23
CA SER A 102 -8.17 9.14 5.03
C SER A 102 -7.22 9.03 3.85
N LEU A 103 -7.34 7.95 3.09
CA LEU A 103 -6.55 7.66 1.90
C LEU A 103 -7.44 7.56 0.67
N ARG A 104 -7.06 8.30 -0.39
CA ARG A 104 -7.68 8.21 -1.71
C ARG A 104 -6.71 7.59 -2.70
N TYR A 105 -6.74 6.27 -2.84
CA TYR A 105 -5.93 5.50 -3.79
C TYR A 105 -6.10 6.00 -5.22
N LYS A 106 -5.00 6.35 -5.88
CA LYS A 106 -4.98 6.85 -7.26
C LYS A 106 -4.51 5.83 -8.27
N ARG A 107 -3.46 5.08 -7.94
CA ARG A 107 -2.86 4.07 -8.82
C ARG A 107 -1.92 3.17 -8.02
N VAL A 108 -1.86 1.88 -8.39
CA VAL A 108 -0.71 1.02 -8.08
C VAL A 108 0.11 0.87 -9.36
N ARG A 109 1.44 1.01 -9.27
CA ARG A 109 2.38 0.65 -10.34
C ARG A 109 3.33 -0.42 -9.84
N TRP A 110 3.67 -1.37 -10.70
CA TRP A 110 4.66 -2.39 -10.42
C TRP A 110 5.97 -2.08 -11.15
N ARG A 111 7.12 -2.24 -10.49
CA ARG A 111 8.45 -2.26 -11.12
C ARG A 111 9.26 -3.38 -10.49
N GLY A 112 9.38 -4.50 -11.21
CA GLY A 112 9.84 -5.76 -10.60
C GLY A 112 8.94 -6.12 -9.42
N GLU A 113 9.54 -6.51 -8.29
CA GLU A 113 8.86 -6.92 -7.07
C GLU A 113 8.28 -5.76 -6.24
N LYS A 114 8.52 -4.50 -6.63
CA LYS A 114 8.09 -3.32 -5.89
C LYS A 114 6.75 -2.78 -6.39
N ALA A 115 5.81 -2.61 -5.47
CA ALA A 115 4.55 -1.90 -5.67
C ALA A 115 4.70 -0.42 -5.24
N PHE A 116 4.28 0.50 -6.10
CA PHE A 116 4.28 1.95 -5.86
C PHE A 116 2.82 2.42 -5.82
N VAL A 117 2.35 2.81 -4.63
CA VAL A 117 0.95 3.16 -4.36
C VAL A 117 0.82 4.68 -4.23
N ASP A 118 0.33 5.33 -5.28
CA ASP A 118 0.04 6.77 -5.23
C ASP A 118 -1.27 7.00 -4.46
N VAL A 119 -1.22 7.84 -3.42
CA VAL A 119 -2.39 8.24 -2.62
C VAL A 119 -2.52 9.76 -2.57
N LEU A 120 -3.74 10.24 -2.28
CA LEU A 120 -3.91 11.54 -1.64
C LEU A 120 -4.33 11.31 -0.19
N ILE A 121 -3.63 11.95 0.73
CA ILE A 121 -3.92 11.98 2.16
C ILE A 121 -4.88 13.15 2.44
N ASP A 122 -5.89 12.90 3.26
CA ASP A 122 -6.68 13.94 3.95
C ASP A 122 -6.75 13.52 5.41
N ALA A 123 -6.01 14.23 6.26
CA ALA A 123 -5.80 13.86 7.65
C ALA A 123 -6.01 15.04 8.58
N SER A 124 -6.43 14.76 9.81
CA SER A 124 -6.53 15.77 10.86
C SER A 124 -6.22 15.15 12.21
N PHE A 125 -5.48 15.86 13.04
CA PHE A 125 -4.98 15.38 14.33
C PHE A 125 -4.77 16.55 15.28
N THR A 126 -4.80 16.28 16.58
CA THR A 126 -4.50 17.26 17.62
C THR A 126 -3.04 17.03 18.04
N VAL A 127 -2.22 18.08 18.07
CA VAL A 127 -0.87 18.02 18.67
C VAL A 127 -0.80 18.87 19.93
N VAL A 128 0.01 18.44 20.88
CA VAL A 128 0.42 19.29 22.01
C VAL A 128 1.64 20.10 21.57
N ASP A 129 1.56 21.43 21.66
CA ASP A 129 2.69 22.31 21.37
C ASP A 129 3.68 22.41 22.55
N ALA A 130 4.75 23.21 22.39
CA ALA A 130 5.78 23.37 23.41
C ALA A 130 5.26 24.01 24.72
N ASP A 131 4.15 24.75 24.68
CA ASP A 131 3.48 25.35 25.84
C ASP A 131 2.50 24.38 26.53
N GLY A 132 2.39 23.14 26.05
CA GLY A 132 1.43 22.16 26.54
C GLY A 132 0.00 22.38 26.02
N LYS A 133 -0.23 23.26 25.04
CA LYS A 133 -1.58 23.57 24.55
C LYS A 133 -1.96 22.60 23.42
N PRO A 134 -3.17 22.01 23.45
CA PRO A 134 -3.66 21.20 22.35
C PRO A 134 -4.03 22.09 21.16
N SER A 135 -3.57 21.73 19.98
CA SER A 135 -3.76 22.49 18.75
C SER A 135 -4.15 21.56 17.60
N ARG A 136 -5.32 21.79 16.99
CA ARG A 136 -5.76 21.00 15.83
C ARG A 136 -4.90 21.33 14.61
N ARG A 137 -4.53 20.31 13.84
CA ARG A 137 -3.80 20.41 12.58
C ARG A 137 -4.52 19.57 11.54
N ASP A 138 -4.58 20.11 10.33
CA ASP A 138 -5.06 19.42 9.14
C ASP A 138 -3.88 19.25 8.17
N LEU A 139 -3.81 18.10 7.52
CA LEU A 139 -2.78 17.74 6.55
C LEU A 139 -3.47 17.24 5.27
N ARG A 140 -3.10 17.83 4.13
CA ARG A 140 -3.52 17.39 2.80
C ARG A 140 -2.31 17.30 1.92
N ASP A 141 -2.06 16.10 1.41
CA ASP A 141 -0.82 15.81 0.71
C ASP A 141 -0.97 14.72 -0.36
N ARG A 142 0.01 14.63 -1.26
CA ARG A 142 0.23 13.49 -2.15
C ARG A 142 1.45 12.72 -1.68
N ASN A 143 1.23 11.49 -1.23
CA ASN A 143 2.30 10.56 -0.86
C ASN A 143 2.34 9.36 -1.83
N GLN A 144 3.47 8.68 -1.88
CA GLN A 144 3.68 7.42 -2.56
C GLN A 144 4.29 6.40 -1.59
N PHE A 145 3.48 5.42 -1.19
CA PHE A 145 4.01 4.28 -0.47
C PHE A 145 4.73 3.35 -1.44
N VAL A 146 5.92 2.86 -1.05
CA VAL A 146 6.60 1.78 -1.78
C VAL A 146 6.54 0.53 -0.92
N LEU A 147 6.08 -0.59 -1.49
CA LEU A 147 5.97 -1.86 -0.80
C LEU A 147 6.69 -2.97 -1.58
N VAL A 148 7.13 -4.00 -0.86
CA VAL A 148 7.72 -5.24 -1.42
C VAL A 148 7.11 -6.45 -0.71
N ARG A 149 7.09 -7.60 -1.38
CA ARG A 149 6.74 -8.88 -0.74
C ARG A 149 7.87 -9.26 0.22
N ASP A 150 7.51 -9.61 1.46
CA ASP A 150 8.42 -10.08 2.49
C ASP A 150 7.73 -11.25 3.21
N GLY A 151 8.12 -12.47 2.83
CA GLY A 151 7.42 -13.70 3.20
C GLY A 151 5.99 -13.75 2.66
N ASP A 152 5.05 -14.02 3.56
CA ASP A 152 3.63 -14.18 3.24
C ASP A 152 2.89 -12.85 3.00
N ARG A 153 3.49 -11.69 3.29
CA ARG A 153 2.81 -10.38 3.27
C ARG A 153 3.59 -9.34 2.45
N TYR A 154 2.95 -8.21 2.16
CA TYR A 154 3.68 -7.01 1.77
C TYR A 154 4.16 -6.24 3.01
N LYS A 155 5.28 -5.53 2.86
CA LYS A 155 5.81 -4.59 3.83
C LYS A 155 6.28 -3.31 3.14
N PHE A 156 6.25 -2.19 3.87
CA PHE A 156 6.71 -0.90 3.38
C PHE A 156 8.24 -0.86 3.26
N LEU A 157 8.70 -0.27 2.16
CA LEU A 157 10.08 0.17 1.96
C LEU A 157 10.24 1.68 2.22
N SER A 158 9.19 2.48 2.01
CA SER A 158 9.20 3.93 2.24
C SER A 158 7.78 4.52 2.34
N GLY A 159 7.68 5.74 2.86
CA GLY A 159 6.50 6.62 2.81
C GLY A 159 5.60 6.60 4.05
N MET A 160 6.07 6.14 5.22
CA MET A 160 5.29 5.97 6.47
C MET A 160 5.41 7.13 7.48
#